data_AF-A0A2X2HKJ4-F1
#
_entry.id   AF-A0A2X2HKJ4-F1
#
_cell.length_a   1.000
_cell.length_b   1.000
_cell.length_c   1.000
_cell.angle_alpha   90.00
_cell.angle_beta   90.00
_cell.angle_gamma   90.00
#
_symmetry.space_group_name_H-M   'P 1'
#
loop_
_entity.id
_entity.type
_entity.pdbx_description
1 polymer ?
#
loop_
_entity_poly.entity_id
_entity_poly.type
_entity_poly.pdbx_seq_one_letter_code
_entity_poly.pdbx_strand_id
1 'polypeptide(L)'
;MGFLSRVGVLNKWLTEEESLWLQSRVYVRAHHYYHGWMHYFSAYSLGRLYWQSSQCEDNTSLREALTLYKYDSAGSRMFEELAAGSDRFYATLPWQPLTVQPECPVTLKDVSDL
;
A
#
# COMPACT_ATOMS: atom_id res chain seq x y z
N MET A 1 3.98 1.11 1.20
CA MET A 1 4.85 0.51 2.25
C MET A 1 6.27 0.23 1.76
N GLY A 2 6.47 -0.41 0.60
CA GLY A 2 7.84 -0.70 0.09
C GLY A 2 8.78 0.50 -0.03
N PHE A 3 8.26 1.70 -0.35
CA PHE A 3 9.06 2.93 -0.32
C PHE A 3 9.61 3.26 1.07
N LEU A 4 8.76 3.26 2.10
CA LEU A 4 9.18 3.54 3.49
C LEU A 4 10.13 2.46 4.00
N SER A 5 9.86 1.19 3.71
CA SER A 5 10.77 0.10 4.07
C SER A 5 12.14 0.26 3.39
N ARG A 6 12.17 0.71 2.12
CA ARG A 6 13.43 0.99 1.41
C ARG A 6 14.16 2.22 1.97
N VAL A 7 13.44 3.27 2.37
CA VAL A 7 14.02 4.40 3.10
C VAL A 7 14.61 3.94 4.43
N GLY A 8 13.91 3.06 5.16
CA GLY A 8 14.41 2.45 6.39
C GLY A 8 15.71 1.68 6.20
N VAL A 9 15.81 0.87 5.14
CA VAL A 9 17.06 0.18 4.78
C VAL A 9 18.18 1.16 4.46
N LEU A 10 17.91 2.17 3.62
CA LEU A 10 18.92 3.16 3.23
C LEU A 10 19.44 3.98 4.42
N ASN A 11 18.58 4.26 5.40
CA ASN A 11 18.94 4.96 6.63
C ASN A 11 19.47 4.02 7.73
N LYS A 12 19.61 2.71 7.45
CA LYS A 12 20.07 1.68 8.41
C LYS A 12 19.16 1.52 9.63
N TRP A 13 17.89 1.86 9.51
CA TRP A 13 16.86 1.60 10.53
C TRP A 13 16.29 0.19 10.44
N LEU A 14 16.38 -0.42 9.25
CA LEU A 14 15.97 -1.79 8.97
C LEU A 14 17.08 -2.50 8.22
N THR A 15 17.23 -3.80 8.46
CA THR A 15 17.95 -4.68 7.55
C THR A 15 17.09 -5.02 6.33
N GLU A 16 17.70 -5.56 5.27
CA GLU A 16 16.97 -6.04 4.10
C GLU A 16 16.02 -7.19 4.46
N GLU A 17 16.43 -8.06 5.39
CA GLU A 17 15.63 -9.19 5.87
C GLU A 17 14.38 -8.71 6.63
N GLU A 18 14.55 -7.75 7.53
CA GLU A 18 13.45 -7.10 8.26
C GLU A 18 12.49 -6.38 7.31
N SER A 19 13.03 -5.67 6.33
CA SER A 19 12.26 -4.99 5.29
C SER A 19 11.43 -5.97 4.46
N LEU A 20 12.03 -7.10 4.06
CA LEU A 20 11.35 -8.15 3.30
C LEU A 20 10.24 -8.80 4.11
N TRP A 21 10.52 -9.16 5.37
CA TRP A 21 9.53 -9.75 6.26
C TRP A 21 8.36 -8.80 6.53
N LEU A 22 8.62 -7.53 6.85
CA LEU A 22 7.55 -6.53 7.06
C LEU A 22 6.69 -6.35 5.80
N GLN A 23 7.32 -6.30 4.63
CA GLN A 23 6.60 -6.20 3.35
C GLN A 23 5.73 -7.44 3.09
N SER A 24 6.21 -8.64 3.43
CA SER A 24 5.44 -9.86 3.28
C SER A 24 4.20 -9.88 4.19
N ARG A 25 4.30 -9.40 5.43
CA ARG A 25 3.14 -9.30 6.35
C ARG A 25 2.07 -8.34 5.84
N VAL A 26 2.48 -7.16 5.35
CA VAL A 26 1.56 -6.20 4.71
C VAL A 26 0.91 -6.84 3.48
N TYR A 27 1.70 -7.53 2.67
CA TYR A 27 1.21 -8.22 1.49
C TYR A 27 0.16 -9.30 1.84
N VAL A 28 0.42 -10.14 2.85
CA VAL A 28 -0.53 -11.18 3.29
C VAL A 28 -1.87 -10.57 3.71
N ARG A 29 -1.84 -9.45 4.45
CA ARG A 29 -3.06 -8.72 4.80
C ARG A 29 -3.77 -8.15 3.59
N ALA A 30 -3.02 -7.52 2.68
CA ALA A 30 -3.59 -6.97 1.47
C ALA A 30 -4.28 -8.06 0.64
N HIS A 31 -3.62 -9.20 0.45
CA HIS A 31 -4.19 -10.33 -0.28
C HIS A 31 -5.40 -10.96 0.41
N HIS A 32 -5.48 -10.92 1.74
CA HIS A 32 -6.65 -11.41 2.48
C HIS A 32 -7.89 -10.53 2.27
N TYR A 33 -7.74 -9.20 2.32
CA TYR A 33 -8.87 -8.27 2.25
C TYR A 33 -9.23 -7.78 0.85
N TYR A 34 -8.30 -7.88 -0.11
CA TYR A 34 -8.49 -7.35 -1.46
C TYR A 34 -8.29 -8.44 -2.51
N HIS A 35 -9.13 -8.37 -3.56
CA HIS A 35 -9.19 -9.37 -4.63
C HIS A 35 -8.36 -9.01 -5.87
N GLY A 36 -7.58 -7.92 -5.82
CA GLY A 36 -6.80 -7.45 -6.97
C GLY A 36 -6.19 -6.07 -6.74
N TRP A 37 -5.28 -5.69 -7.65
CA TRP A 37 -4.58 -4.40 -7.61
C TRP A 37 -5.55 -3.21 -7.60
N MET A 38 -6.63 -3.26 -8.39
CA MET A 38 -7.64 -2.19 -8.42
C MET A 38 -8.34 -2.02 -7.06
N HIS A 39 -8.78 -3.10 -6.42
CA HIS A 39 -9.40 -3.02 -5.09
C HIS A 39 -8.41 -2.50 -4.04
N TYR A 40 -7.19 -3.05 -4.03
CA TYR A 40 -6.15 -2.61 -3.10
C TYR A 40 -5.82 -1.12 -3.27
N PHE A 41 -5.58 -0.68 -4.51
CA PHE A 41 -5.21 0.70 -4.80
C PHE A 41 -6.35 1.68 -4.51
N SER A 42 -7.60 1.31 -4.80
CA SER A 42 -8.77 2.13 -4.48
C SER A 42 -8.90 2.33 -2.96
N ALA A 43 -8.77 1.26 -2.17
CA ALA A 43 -8.84 1.33 -0.71
C ALA A 43 -7.68 2.12 -0.10
N TYR A 44 -6.45 1.89 -0.59
CA TYR A 44 -5.28 2.68 -0.19
C TYR A 44 -5.50 4.17 -0.47
N SER A 45 -5.99 4.50 -1.66
CA SER A 45 -6.17 5.89 -2.06
C SER A 45 -7.27 6.58 -1.24
N LEU A 46 -8.36 5.86 -0.93
CA LEU A 46 -9.40 6.34 -0.03
C LEU A 46 -8.87 6.62 1.38
N GLY A 47 -8.10 5.67 1.94
CA GLY A 47 -7.50 5.84 3.27
C GLY A 47 -6.49 6.99 3.31
N ARG A 48 -5.69 7.17 2.25
CA ARG A 48 -4.77 8.30 2.12
C ARG A 48 -5.51 9.64 2.06
N LEU A 49 -6.57 9.73 1.25
CA LEU A 49 -7.41 10.93 1.16
C LEU A 49 -7.96 11.27 2.54
N TYR A 50 -8.59 10.29 3.21
CA TYR A 50 -9.11 10.46 4.57
C TYR A 50 -8.04 11.02 5.53
N TRP A 51 -6.86 10.41 5.58
CA TRP A 51 -5.77 10.83 6.46
C TRP A 51 -5.25 12.25 6.16
N GLN A 52 -5.19 12.63 4.89
CA GLN A 52 -4.77 13.98 4.51
C GLN A 52 -5.80 15.03 4.92
N SER A 53 -7.08 14.72 4.74
CA SER A 53 -8.18 15.59 5.12
C SER A 53 -8.53 15.56 6.61
N SER A 54 -8.12 14.55 7.36
CA SER A 54 -8.38 14.47 8.82
C SER A 54 -7.61 15.52 9.61
N GLN A 55 -6.66 16.21 8.98
CA GLN A 55 -5.95 17.36 9.52
C GLN A 55 -6.70 18.68 9.31
N CYS A 56 -7.80 18.69 8.53
CA CYS A 56 -8.69 19.84 8.43
C CYS A 56 -9.72 19.80 9.57
N GLU A 57 -9.88 20.92 10.27
CA GLU A 57 -10.86 21.08 11.35
C GLU A 57 -12.32 21.01 10.85
N ASP A 58 -12.55 21.20 9.55
CA ASP A 58 -13.88 21.21 8.92
C ASP A 58 -14.20 19.91 8.17
N ASN A 59 -15.20 19.17 8.68
CA ASN A 59 -15.75 17.96 8.09
C ASN A 59 -16.30 18.16 6.66
N THR A 60 -16.63 19.39 6.28
CA THR A 60 -17.10 19.73 4.93
C THR A 60 -16.00 19.53 3.90
N SER A 61 -14.77 19.93 4.23
CA SER A 61 -13.58 19.77 3.37
C SER A 61 -13.21 18.29 3.18
N LEU A 62 -13.36 17.46 4.21
CA LEU A 62 -13.22 16.00 4.14
C LEU A 62 -14.27 15.39 3.19
N ARG A 63 -15.54 15.77 3.33
CA ARG A 63 -16.62 15.28 2.46
C ARG A 63 -16.39 15.67 1.01
N GLU A 64 -15.99 16.91 0.74
CA GLU A 64 -15.71 17.37 -0.63
C GLU A 64 -14.52 16.63 -1.25
N ALA A 65 -13.42 16.45 -0.50
CA ALA A 65 -12.26 15.70 -0.97
C ALA A 65 -12.59 14.23 -1.31
N LEU A 66 -13.38 13.58 -0.45
CA LEU A 66 -13.85 12.21 -0.68
C LEU A 66 -14.85 12.11 -1.84
N THR A 67 -15.77 13.06 -1.98
CA THR A 67 -16.79 13.07 -3.04
C THR A 67 -16.16 13.30 -4.41
N LEU A 68 -15.13 14.15 -4.48
CA LEU A 68 -14.45 14.47 -5.72
C LEU A 68 -13.38 13.45 -6.12
N TYR A 69 -13.06 12.47 -5.26
CA TYR A 69 -12.02 11.44 -5.50
C TYR A 69 -10.75 12.02 -6.14
N LYS A 70 -10.31 13.20 -5.68
CA LYS A 70 -9.16 13.90 -6.27
C LYS A 70 -7.87 13.20 -5.87
N TYR A 71 -7.49 12.19 -6.61
CA TYR A 71 -6.14 11.65 -6.53
C TYR A 71 -5.13 12.74 -6.89
N ASP A 72 -3.94 12.70 -6.27
CA ASP A 72 -2.81 13.48 -6.79
C ASP A 72 -2.40 12.96 -8.18
N SER A 73 -1.59 13.72 -8.91
CA SER A 73 -1.19 13.34 -10.28
C SER A 73 -0.57 11.95 -10.37
N ALA A 74 0.18 11.54 -9.34
CA ALA A 74 0.75 10.20 -9.24
C ALA A 74 -0.32 9.12 -9.05
N GLY A 75 -1.31 9.39 -8.19
CA GLY A 75 -2.42 8.47 -7.94
C GLY A 75 -3.34 8.32 -9.15
N SER A 76 -3.67 9.42 -9.83
CA SER A 76 -4.46 9.39 -11.08
C SER A 76 -3.77 8.54 -12.15
N ARG A 77 -2.47 8.78 -12.38
CA ARG A 77 -1.69 7.99 -13.35
C ARG A 77 -1.69 6.51 -13.02
N MET A 78 -1.53 6.14 -11.73
CA MET A 78 -1.54 4.73 -11.33
C MET A 78 -2.92 4.10 -11.54
N PHE A 79 -4.00 4.81 -11.20
CA PHE A 79 -5.35 4.33 -11.44
C PHE A 79 -5.63 4.13 -12.93
N GLU A 80 -5.21 5.07 -13.77
CA GLU A 80 -5.30 4.97 -15.23
C GLU A 80 -4.51 3.75 -15.74
N GLU A 81 -3.27 3.55 -15.31
CA GLU A 81 -2.46 2.39 -15.71
C GLU A 81 -3.07 1.05 -15.28
N LEU A 82 -3.85 1.02 -14.20
CA LEU A 82 -4.55 -0.18 -13.75
C LEU A 82 -5.92 -0.36 -14.44
N ALA A 83 -6.59 0.73 -14.84
CA ALA A 83 -7.93 0.72 -15.42
C ALA A 83 -7.95 0.69 -16.97
N ALA A 84 -6.89 1.16 -17.63
CA ALA A 84 -6.88 1.45 -19.07
C ALA A 84 -6.71 0.21 -19.98
N GLY A 85 -6.65 -1.00 -19.43
CA GLY A 85 -6.62 -2.25 -20.20
C GLY A 85 -5.59 -3.26 -19.69
N SER A 86 -5.79 -4.53 -20.03
CA SER A 86 -4.97 -5.66 -19.58
C SER A 86 -3.56 -5.71 -20.19
N ASP A 87 -3.25 -4.83 -21.15
CA ASP A 87 -1.97 -4.70 -21.82
C ASP A 87 -1.01 -3.72 -21.13
N ARG A 88 -1.50 -2.97 -20.13
CA ARG A 88 -0.70 -2.02 -19.35
C ARG A 88 0.16 -2.74 -18.30
N PHE A 89 1.36 -2.21 -18.06
CA PHE A 89 2.35 -2.84 -17.19
C PHE A 89 1.77 -3.23 -15.82
N TYR A 90 1.12 -2.30 -15.12
CA TYR A 90 0.56 -2.58 -13.80
C TYR A 90 -0.67 -3.50 -13.84
N ALA A 91 -1.49 -3.42 -14.90
CA ALA A 91 -2.63 -4.32 -15.09
C ALA A 91 -2.20 -5.77 -15.35
N THR A 92 -1.02 -5.98 -15.95
CA THR A 92 -0.46 -7.33 -16.17
C THR A 92 0.14 -7.98 -14.93
N LEU A 93 0.37 -7.23 -13.84
CA LEU A 93 0.99 -7.79 -12.65
C LEU A 93 0.01 -8.76 -11.96
N PRO A 94 0.41 -10.03 -11.73
CA PRO A 94 -0.47 -10.99 -11.09
C PRO A 94 -0.73 -10.58 -9.63
N TRP A 95 -2.00 -10.62 -9.23
CA TRP A 95 -2.38 -10.58 -7.81
C TRP A 95 -2.31 -11.99 -7.25
N GLN A 96 -1.10 -12.43 -6.90
CA GLN A 96 -0.84 -13.81 -6.47
C GLN A 96 0.00 -13.86 -5.20
N PRO A 97 -0.32 -14.77 -4.27
CA PRO A 97 0.38 -14.86 -3.01
C PRO A 97 1.86 -15.20 -3.21
N LEU A 98 2.71 -14.71 -2.30
CA LEU A 98 4.10 -15.13 -2.26
C LEU A 98 4.16 -16.65 -2.04
N THR A 99 4.87 -17.35 -2.94
CA THR A 99 5.03 -18.80 -2.88
C THR A 99 5.81 -19.25 -1.65
N VAL A 100 6.76 -18.42 -1.21
CA VAL A 100 7.56 -18.65 0.00
C VAL A 100 7.47 -17.39 0.86
N GLN A 101 7.06 -17.57 2.11
CA GLN A 101 7.06 -16.49 3.09
C GLN A 101 8.43 -16.40 3.76
N PRO A 102 9.01 -15.20 3.92
CA PRO A 102 10.22 -15.04 4.70
C PRO A 102 9.98 -15.42 6.17
N GLU A 103 10.97 -16.01 6.81
CA GLU A 103 10.94 -16.27 8.24
C GLU A 103 11.00 -14.95 9.04
N CYS A 104 10.44 -14.95 10.26
CA CYS A 104 10.48 -13.78 11.13
C CYS A 104 11.91 -13.57 11.67
N PRO A 105 12.55 -12.42 11.38
CA PRO A 105 13.87 -12.12 11.92
C PRO A 105 13.82 -12.08 13.44
N VAL A 106 14.89 -12.54 14.09
CA VAL A 106 14.96 -12.62 15.57
C VAL A 106 14.69 -11.26 16.23
N THR A 107 15.18 -10.19 15.61
CA THR A 107 15.01 -8.79 16.05
C THR A 107 13.56 -8.30 16.03
N LEU A 108 12.67 -8.96 15.28
CA LEU A 108 11.26 -8.60 15.14
C LEU A 108 10.30 -9.60 15.80
N LYS A 109 10.81 -10.62 16.51
CA LYS A 109 9.96 -11.64 17.14
C LYS A 109 8.95 -11.05 18.14
N ASP A 110 9.37 -10.06 18.92
CA ASP A 110 8.52 -9.46 19.96
C ASP A 110 7.41 -8.54 19.39
N VAL A 111 7.46 -8.24 18.09
CA VAL A 111 6.44 -7.46 17.35
C VAL A 111 5.69 -8.32 16.33
N SER A 112 5.88 -9.65 16.34
CA SER A 112 5.33 -10.59 15.36
C SER A 112 3.83 -10.84 15.49
N ASP A 113 3.22 -10.52 16.64
CA ASP A 113 1.78 -10.75 16.89
C ASP A 113 0.88 -9.62 16.35
N LEU A 114 1.47 -8.57 15.78
CA LEU A 114 0.78 -7.42 15.20
C LEU A 114 0.15 -7.68 13.84
#